data_AF-A0A1A2DCM2-F1
#
_entry.id   AF-A0A1A2DCM2-F1
#
_cell.length_a   1.000
_cell.length_b   1.000
_cell.length_c   1.000
_cell.angle_alpha   90.00
_cell.angle_beta   90.00
_cell.angle_gamma   90.00
#
_symmetry.space_group_name_H-M   'P 1'
#
loop_
_entity.id
_entity.type
_entity.pdbx_description
1 polymer ?
#
loop_
_entity_poly.entity_id
_entity_poly.type
_entity_poly.pdbx_seq_one_letter_code
_entity_poly.pdbx_strand_id
1 'polypeptide(L)'
;MSEITYNYAAIGAFSSDTAQRAAHLMEIHQDILQRTQALADYFLGKGATAYFDAQRQMLDGLENLAHHITQHHRVVDGTMESAQVTDANVQSFFV
;
A
#
# COMPACT_ATOMS: atom_id res chain seq x y z
N MET A 1 13.72 34.65 0.38
CA MET A 1 12.91 33.46 0.11
C MET A 1 13.77 32.25 0.40
N SER A 2 13.34 31.36 1.29
CA SER A 2 14.00 30.06 1.48
C SER A 2 13.78 29.23 0.22
N GLU A 3 14.87 28.75 -0.38
CA GLU A 3 14.82 27.82 -1.50
C GLU A 3 14.08 26.56 -1.08
N ILE A 4 13.03 26.19 -1.82
CA ILE A 4 12.36 24.92 -1.58
C ILE A 4 13.30 23.84 -2.11
N THR A 5 13.91 23.07 -1.22
CA THR A 5 14.83 21.98 -1.58
C THR A 5 14.18 20.64 -1.26
N TYR A 6 14.00 19.80 -2.27
CA TYR A 6 13.47 18.44 -2.11
C TYR A 6 14.59 17.41 -2.18
N ASN A 7 14.59 16.43 -1.26
CA ASN A 7 15.44 15.25 -1.37
C ASN A 7 14.70 14.15 -2.15
N TYR A 8 14.73 14.26 -3.48
CA TYR A 8 14.04 13.32 -4.38
C TYR A 8 14.43 11.86 -4.15
N ALA A 9 15.70 11.58 -3.84
CA ALA A 9 16.17 10.23 -3.55
C ALA A 9 15.52 9.64 -2.29
N ALA A 10 15.45 10.43 -1.20
CA ALA A 10 14.81 9.98 0.03
C ALA A 10 13.29 9.79 -0.14
N ILE A 11 12.63 10.68 -0.88
CA ILE A 11 11.18 10.59 -1.15
C ILE A 11 10.86 9.33 -1.99
N GLY A 12 11.62 9.09 -3.06
CA GLY A 12 11.46 7.89 -3.89
C GLY A 12 11.72 6.59 -3.13
N ALA A 13 12.74 6.57 -2.26
CA ALA A 13 13.02 5.41 -1.41
C ALA A 13 11.86 5.12 -0.43
N PHE A 14 11.31 6.17 0.20
CA PHE A 14 10.15 6.04 1.09
C PHE A 14 8.91 5.52 0.34
N SER A 15 8.65 6.03 -0.86
CA SER A 15 7.55 5.58 -1.71
C SER A 15 7.68 4.11 -2.08
N SER A 16 8.89 3.68 -2.48
CA SER A 16 9.19 2.28 -2.80
C SER A 16 9.01 1.35 -1.59
N ASP A 17 9.51 1.73 -0.40
CA ASP A 17 9.28 0.97 0.85
C ASP A 17 7.79 0.85 1.18
N THR A 18 7.03 1.94 0.97
CA THR A 18 5.58 1.95 1.17
C THR A 18 4.87 0.98 0.21
N ALA A 19 5.28 0.93 -1.06
CA ALA A 19 4.76 -0.03 -2.03
C ALA A 19 5.08 -1.48 -1.64
N GLN A 20 6.30 -1.75 -1.18
CA GLN A 20 6.71 -3.08 -0.71
C GLN A 20 5.88 -3.54 0.50
N ARG A 21 5.58 -2.64 1.45
CA ARG A 21 4.71 -2.96 2.59
C ARG A 21 3.30 -3.35 2.16
N ALA A 22 2.73 -2.66 1.16
CA ALA A 22 1.42 -3.02 0.61
C ALA A 22 1.44 -4.42 -0.02
N ALA A 23 2.50 -4.75 -0.78
CA ALA A 23 2.66 -6.08 -1.37
C ALA A 23 2.75 -7.17 -0.30
N HIS A 24 3.53 -6.94 0.76
CA HIS A 24 3.66 -7.88 1.87
C HIS A 24 2.33 -8.12 2.62
N LEU A 25 1.48 -7.08 2.76
CA LEU A 25 0.13 -7.25 3.32
C LEU A 25 -0.74 -8.15 2.43
N MET A 26 -0.62 -8.05 1.10
CA MET A 26 -1.35 -8.91 0.18
C MET A 26 -0.86 -10.37 0.23
N GLU A 27 0.44 -10.60 0.45
CA GLU A 27 0.99 -11.94 0.68
C GLU A 27 0.43 -12.56 1.95
N ILE A 28 0.42 -11.81 3.06
CA ILE A 28 -0.19 -12.24 4.34
C ILE A 28 -1.67 -12.56 4.14
N HIS A 29 -2.41 -11.70 3.44
CA HIS A 29 -3.81 -11.93 3.10
C HIS A 29 -4.00 -13.28 2.39
N GLN A 30 -3.18 -13.58 1.37
CA GLN A 30 -3.27 -14.84 0.62
C GLN A 30 -2.95 -16.07 1.49
N ASP A 31 -1.91 -16.01 2.32
CA ASP A 31 -1.54 -17.11 3.23
C ASP A 31 -2.68 -17.41 4.23
N ILE A 32 -3.26 -16.36 4.83
CA ILE A 32 -4.38 -16.53 5.76
C ILE A 32 -5.60 -17.12 5.06
N LEU A 33 -5.94 -16.66 3.85
CA LEU A 33 -7.06 -17.19 3.07
C LEU A 33 -6.88 -18.69 2.80
N GLN A 34 -5.69 -19.11 2.35
CA GLN A 34 -5.39 -20.50 2.06
C GLN A 34 -5.50 -21.39 3.31
N ARG A 35 -4.91 -20.96 4.42
CA ARG A 35 -4.98 -21.69 5.70
C ARG A 35 -6.42 -21.85 6.19
N THR A 36 -7.24 -20.84 5.97
CA THR A 36 -8.65 -20.83 6.41
C THR A 36 -9.49 -21.77 5.58
N GLN A 37 -9.29 -21.78 4.26
CA GLN A 37 -9.97 -22.72 3.38
C GLN A 37 -9.59 -24.17 3.71
N ALA A 38 -8.34 -24.43 4.10
CA ALA A 38 -7.92 -25.75 4.55
C ALA A 38 -8.63 -26.22 5.85
N LEU A 39 -9.17 -25.30 6.66
CA LEU A 39 -9.93 -25.62 7.86
C LEU A 39 -11.44 -25.84 7.60
N ALA A 40 -11.94 -25.47 6.42
CA ALA A 40 -13.37 -25.52 6.08
C ALA A 40 -13.97 -26.91 6.23
N ASP A 41 -13.22 -27.95 5.88
CA ASP A 41 -13.70 -29.34 5.94
C ASP A 41 -13.82 -29.88 7.38
N TYR A 42 -13.16 -29.24 8.35
CA TYR A 42 -13.14 -29.66 9.76
C TYR A 42 -14.06 -28.83 10.65
N PHE A 43 -14.48 -27.65 10.20
CA PHE A 43 -15.29 -26.71 10.97
C PHE A 43 -16.72 -26.68 10.45
N LEU A 44 -17.64 -27.35 11.17
CA LEU A 44 -19.06 -27.42 10.84
C LEU A 44 -19.93 -26.74 11.91
N GLY A 45 -21.12 -26.29 11.51
CA GLY A 45 -22.12 -25.70 12.41
C GLY A 45 -21.98 -24.19 12.62
N LYS A 46 -22.84 -23.63 13.50
CA LYS A 46 -23.00 -22.16 13.65
C LYS A 46 -21.73 -21.43 14.10
N GLY A 47 -20.89 -22.06 14.92
CA GLY A 47 -19.62 -21.46 15.35
C GLY A 47 -18.60 -21.35 14.21
N ALA A 48 -18.59 -22.34 13.31
CA ALA A 48 -17.78 -22.29 12.10
C ALA A 48 -18.22 -21.14 11.18
N THR A 49 -19.53 -20.95 10.99
CA THR A 49 -20.05 -19.80 10.22
C THR A 49 -19.56 -18.46 10.76
N ALA A 50 -19.71 -18.22 12.06
CA ALA A 50 -19.25 -16.97 12.68
C ALA A 50 -17.73 -16.77 12.56
N TYR A 51 -16.96 -17.86 12.67
CA TYR A 51 -15.51 -17.81 12.47
C TYR A 51 -15.15 -17.42 11.03
N PHE A 52 -15.75 -18.07 10.03
CA PHE A 52 -15.49 -17.78 8.62
C PHE A 52 -15.95 -16.37 8.22
N ASP A 53 -17.05 -15.87 8.79
CA ASP A 53 -17.50 -14.49 8.58
C ASP A 53 -16.49 -13.48 9.13
N ALA A 54 -16.00 -13.69 10.35
CA ALA A 54 -14.96 -12.83 10.94
C ALA A 54 -13.65 -12.89 10.15
N GLN A 55 -13.28 -14.08 9.66
CA GLN A 55 -12.15 -14.30 8.75
C GLN A 55 -12.28 -13.47 7.48
N ARG A 56 -13.46 -13.49 6.84
CA ARG A 56 -13.74 -12.71 5.64
C ARG A 56 -13.62 -11.21 5.91
N GLN A 57 -14.21 -10.73 7.01
CA GLN A 57 -14.11 -9.31 7.39
C GLN A 57 -12.66 -8.86 7.61
N MET A 58 -11.83 -9.70 8.23
CA MET A 58 -10.42 -9.41 8.44
C MET A 58 -9.66 -9.35 7.12
N LEU A 59 -9.90 -10.30 6.21
CA LEU A 59 -9.28 -10.34 4.88
C LEU A 59 -9.67 -9.11 4.05
N ASP A 60 -10.95 -8.76 4.01
CA ASP A 60 -11.43 -7.54 3.35
C ASP A 60 -10.74 -6.28 3.94
N GLY A 61 -10.54 -6.25 5.26
CA GLY A 61 -9.81 -5.16 5.94
C GLY A 61 -8.35 -5.06 5.51
N LEU A 62 -7.65 -6.19 5.39
CA LEU A 62 -6.26 -6.25 4.94
C LEU A 62 -6.12 -5.81 3.48
N GLU A 63 -7.02 -6.26 2.60
CA GLU A 63 -7.03 -5.86 1.19
C GLU A 63 -7.25 -4.34 1.05
N ASN A 64 -8.22 -3.79 1.78
CA ASN A 64 -8.48 -2.35 1.78
C ASN A 64 -7.29 -1.54 2.30
N LEU A 65 -6.62 -2.01 3.36
CA LEU A 65 -5.42 -1.36 3.87
C LEU A 65 -4.28 -1.38 2.84
N ALA A 66 -4.02 -2.53 2.23
CA ALA A 66 -3.01 -2.66 1.17
C ALA A 66 -3.34 -1.74 -0.02
N HIS A 67 -4.62 -1.64 -0.39
CA HIS A 67 -5.09 -0.72 -1.43
C HIS A 67 -4.80 0.74 -1.09
N HIS A 68 -5.11 1.19 0.12
CA HIS A 68 -4.85 2.57 0.54
C HIS A 68 -3.36 2.89 0.62
N ILE A 69 -2.53 1.96 1.10
CA ILE A 69 -1.07 2.13 1.09
C ILE A 69 -0.55 2.19 -0.36
N THR A 70 -1.13 1.40 -1.26
CA THR A 70 -0.83 1.46 -2.70
C THR A 70 -1.18 2.83 -3.30
N GLN A 71 -2.35 3.37 -2.97
CA GLN A 71 -2.75 4.72 -3.40
C GLN A 71 -1.81 5.79 -2.82
N HIS A 72 -1.39 5.64 -1.57
CA HIS A 72 -0.51 6.60 -0.91
C HIS A 72 0.84 6.73 -1.62
N HIS A 73 1.51 5.61 -1.95
CA HIS A 73 2.80 5.70 -2.67
C HIS A 73 2.63 6.35 -4.05
N ARG A 74 1.54 6.07 -4.77
CA ARG A 74 1.26 6.70 -6.08
C ARG A 74 1.10 8.21 -5.99
N VAL A 75 0.46 8.69 -4.92
CA VAL A 75 0.33 10.14 -4.68
C VAL A 75 1.69 10.76 -4.36
N VAL A 76 2.51 10.09 -3.56
CA VAL A 76 3.88 10.54 -3.26
C VAL A 76 4.72 10.60 -4.53
N ASP A 77 4.72 9.54 -5.34
CA ASP A 77 5.45 9.49 -6.62
C ASP A 77 5.00 10.58 -7.58
N GLY A 78 3.68 10.73 -7.78
CA GLY A 78 3.15 11.75 -8.70
C GLY A 78 3.44 13.19 -8.23
N THR A 79 3.43 13.42 -6.92
CA THR A 79 3.82 14.73 -6.34
C THR A 79 5.31 14.99 -6.53
N MET A 80 6.13 13.96 -6.31
CA MET A 80 7.59 14.01 -6.50
C MET A 80 7.94 14.33 -7.96
N GLU A 81 7.35 13.61 -8.91
CA GLU A 81 7.53 13.84 -10.36
C GLU A 81 7.12 15.26 -10.76
N SER A 82 5.96 15.71 -10.29
CA SER A 82 5.45 17.07 -10.57
C SER A 82 6.39 18.16 -10.03
N ALA A 83 6.93 17.97 -8.83
CA ALA A 83 7.91 18.88 -8.24
C ALA A 83 9.22 18.90 -9.03
N GLN A 84 9.74 17.73 -9.41
CA GLN A 84 10.98 17.61 -10.18
C GLN A 84 10.86 18.29 -11.55
N VAL A 85 9.73 18.12 -12.25
CA VAL A 85 9.44 18.80 -13.52
C VAL A 85 9.35 20.31 -13.33
N THR A 86 8.71 20.77 -12.25
CA THR A 86 8.59 22.20 -11.95
C THR A 86 9.96 22.82 -11.72
N ASP A 87 10.81 22.19 -10.91
CA ASP A 87 12.16 22.67 -10.63
C ASP A 87 13.02 22.74 -11.90
N ALA A 88 12.97 21.72 -12.76
CA ALA A 88 13.70 21.71 -14.02
C ALA A 88 13.25 22.84 -14.97
N ASN A 89 11.93 23.08 -15.06
CA ASN A 89 11.38 24.16 -15.87
C ASN A 89 11.77 25.54 -15.31
N VAL A 90 11.70 25.74 -14.00
CA VAL A 90 12.11 27.00 -13.36
C VAL A 90 13.60 27.27 -13.58
N GLN A 91 14.47 26.26 -13.44
CA GLN A 91 15.88 26.40 -13.78
C GLN A 91 16.08 26.86 -15.23
N SER A 92 15.29 26.34 -16.18
CA SER A 92 15.34 26.77 -17.59
C SER A 92 14.96 28.24 -17.82
N PHE A 93 14.25 28.91 -16.90
CA PHE A 93 13.88 30.34 -17.04
C PHE A 93 14.92 31.30 -16.45
N PHE A 94 15.83 30.80 -15.61
CA PHE A 94 16.85 31.61 -14.91
C PHE A 94 18.29 31.31 -15.36
N VAL A 95 18.46 30.53 -16.45
CA VAL A 95 19.72 30.32 -17.18
C VAL A 95 19.79 31.24 -18.39
#